data_AF-A0A8J7SQ83-F1
#
_entry.id   AF-A0A8J7SQ83-F1
#
_cell.length_a   1.000
_cell.length_b   1.000
_cell.length_c   1.000
_cell.angle_alpha   90.00
_cell.angle_beta   90.00
_cell.angle_gamma   90.00
#
_symmetry.space_group_name_H-M   'P 1'
#
loop_
_entity.id
_entity.type
_entity.pdbx_description
1 polymer ?
#
loop_
_entity_poly.entity_id
_entity_poly.type
_entity_poly.pdbx_seq_one_letter_code
_entity_poly.pdbx_strand_id
1 'polypeptide(L)'
;AKVIDSTSPNPNGYYWLGCEWSNLLLACSKCNGSNAKGNNFPILGNRVLNDSPFNHLGHFNRTPLIANRSPLIEEQPLLLNPEIDDPEQHLHFRYFGKISGLTKKGHISINIYKLNRNPLFKRRQEIVNDYAGQLKRILFRYEAKYYTSKGFEKILKDFFKEIKSINISKQEYILWRRYISNNFSKCILQRVPLIYRHDIGKAFILYKQGKL
;
A
#
# COMPACT_ATOMS: atom_id res chain seq x y z
N ALA A 1 -22.05 -3.00 17.44
CA ALA A 1 -22.35 -1.57 17.56
C ALA A 1 -21.23 -0.86 18.31
N LYS A 2 -20.60 0.15 17.70
CA LYS A 2 -20.08 1.37 18.34
C LYS A 2 -19.60 2.32 17.24
N VAL A 3 -20.46 3.29 16.95
CA VAL A 3 -20.15 4.52 16.23
C VAL A 3 -19.39 5.40 17.22
N ILE A 4 -18.22 5.92 16.85
CA ILE A 4 -17.62 7.05 17.56
C ILE A 4 -17.67 8.22 16.58
N ASP A 5 -18.87 8.82 16.47
CA ASP A 5 -19.08 10.14 15.86
C ASP A 5 -19.17 11.12 17.02
N SER A 6 -18.35 12.17 16.99
CA SER A 6 -18.38 13.20 18.04
C SER A 6 -19.46 14.25 17.85
N THR A 7 -20.29 14.20 16.78
CA THR A 7 -21.50 15.02 16.66
C THR A 7 -22.48 14.36 15.69
N SER A 8 -23.53 13.73 16.24
CA SER A 8 -24.77 13.27 15.59
C SER A 8 -24.65 12.17 14.50
N PRO A 9 -24.94 10.90 14.82
CA PRO A 9 -25.02 9.85 13.80
C PRO A 9 -26.19 10.15 12.85
N ASN A 10 -25.93 10.13 11.53
CA ASN A 10 -27.03 9.96 10.58
C ASN A 10 -27.71 8.62 10.90
N PRO A 11 -29.00 8.60 11.31
CA PRO A 11 -29.68 7.36 11.69
C PRO A 11 -29.74 6.33 10.55
N ASN A 12 -29.54 6.76 9.31
CA ASN A 12 -29.77 5.98 8.10
C ASN A 12 -28.47 5.49 7.42
N GLY A 13 -27.29 6.00 7.78
CA GLY A 13 -26.02 5.60 7.15
C GLY A 13 -25.91 5.94 5.64
N TYR A 14 -25.01 5.26 4.92
CA TYR A 14 -24.68 5.54 3.50
C TYR A 14 -25.22 4.48 2.52
N TYR A 15 -26.35 3.81 2.80
CA TYR A 15 -26.83 2.72 1.92
C TYR A 15 -27.12 3.19 0.49
N TRP A 16 -27.58 4.44 0.33
CA TRP A 16 -27.93 5.05 -0.95
C TRP A 16 -26.72 5.23 -1.88
N LEU A 17 -25.50 5.27 -1.33
CA LEU A 17 -24.26 5.28 -2.11
C LEU A 17 -23.95 3.93 -2.77
N GLY A 18 -24.60 2.85 -2.34
CA GLY A 18 -24.43 1.51 -2.92
C GLY A 18 -24.90 1.39 -4.38
N CYS A 19 -25.66 2.36 -4.88
CA CYS A 19 -26.13 2.42 -6.27
C CYS A 19 -25.09 3.01 -7.25
N GLU A 20 -23.87 3.34 -6.77
CA GLU A 20 -22.84 3.97 -7.58
C GLU A 20 -21.47 3.29 -7.45
N TRP A 21 -20.89 2.91 -8.58
CA TRP A 21 -19.65 2.13 -8.68
C TRP A 21 -18.45 2.77 -8.00
N SER A 22 -18.30 4.09 -8.07
CA SER A 22 -17.19 4.80 -7.40
C SER A 22 -17.19 4.68 -5.86
N ASN A 23 -18.28 4.17 -5.26
CA ASN A 23 -18.37 3.84 -3.83
C ASN A 23 -18.11 2.35 -3.52
N LEU A 24 -17.95 1.50 -4.55
CA LEU A 24 -17.84 0.05 -4.40
C LEU A 24 -16.39 -0.41 -4.61
N LEU A 25 -15.72 -0.76 -3.50
CA LEU A 25 -14.37 -1.28 -3.52
C LEU A 25 -14.33 -2.75 -3.08
N LEU A 26 -13.58 -3.57 -3.82
CA LEU A 26 -13.28 -4.93 -3.39
C LEU A 26 -12.36 -4.91 -2.17
N ALA A 27 -12.84 -5.44 -1.04
CA ALA A 27 -12.11 -5.46 0.21
C ALA A 27 -12.22 -6.82 0.90
N CYS A 28 -11.12 -7.24 1.55
CA CYS A 28 -11.12 -8.46 2.33
C CYS A 28 -12.07 -8.37 3.53
N SER A 29 -12.66 -9.49 3.97
CA SER A 29 -13.58 -9.51 5.12
C SER A 29 -12.96 -8.93 6.39
N LYS A 30 -11.66 -9.14 6.62
CA LYS A 30 -10.94 -8.55 7.75
C LYS A 30 -10.67 -7.05 7.60
N CYS A 31 -10.65 -6.54 6.36
CA CYS A 31 -10.37 -5.16 6.00
C CYS A 31 -11.65 -4.32 6.14
N ASN A 32 -12.75 -4.84 5.60
CA ASN A 32 -14.07 -4.21 5.64
C ASN A 32 -14.91 -4.57 6.88
N GLY A 33 -14.48 -5.56 7.66
CA GLY A 33 -15.21 -6.01 8.85
C GLY A 33 -15.21 -5.02 10.02
N SER A 34 -16.05 -5.28 11.02
CA SER A 34 -16.23 -4.46 12.22
C SER A 34 -14.95 -4.22 13.02
N ASN A 35 -13.96 -5.10 12.89
CA ASN A 35 -12.66 -4.99 13.53
C ASN A 35 -11.67 -4.08 12.79
N ALA A 36 -12.02 -3.49 11.64
CA ALA A 36 -11.17 -2.55 10.91
C ALA A 36 -12.02 -1.40 10.35
N LYS A 37 -12.24 -1.31 9.03
CA LYS A 37 -13.05 -0.24 8.45
C LYS A 37 -14.47 -0.26 8.98
N GLY A 38 -15.22 -1.35 8.77
CA GLY A 38 -16.64 -1.42 9.07
C GLY A 38 -17.40 -0.18 8.60
N ASN A 39 -18.25 0.33 9.49
CA ASN A 39 -19.07 1.52 9.26
C ASN A 39 -18.36 2.83 9.64
N ASN A 40 -17.03 2.83 9.77
CA ASN A 40 -16.27 4.06 10.02
C ASN A 40 -16.08 4.81 8.71
N PHE A 41 -16.67 6.00 8.63
CA PHE A 41 -16.54 6.97 7.55
C PHE A 41 -16.22 8.34 8.15
N PRO A 42 -14.98 8.53 8.65
CA PRO A 42 -14.55 9.80 9.20
C PRO A 42 -14.49 10.86 8.11
N ILE A 43 -15.01 12.02 8.43
CA ILE A 43 -15.11 13.19 7.57
C ILE A 43 -14.57 14.40 8.35
N LEU A 44 -14.22 15.48 7.64
CA LEU A 44 -13.83 16.75 8.26
C LEU A 44 -14.91 17.82 8.10
N GLY A 45 -15.66 17.79 6.99
CA GLY A 45 -16.77 18.68 6.70
C GLY A 45 -18.09 18.18 7.29
N ASN A 46 -19.18 18.69 6.72
CA ASN A 46 -20.54 18.31 7.12
C ASN A 46 -20.97 17.02 6.42
N ARG A 47 -21.65 16.14 7.15
CA ARG A 47 -22.18 14.91 6.57
C ARG A 47 -23.32 15.22 5.61
N VAL A 48 -23.29 14.63 4.42
CA VAL A 48 -24.40 14.67 3.46
C VAL A 48 -25.54 13.83 4.01
N LEU A 49 -26.65 14.51 4.30
CA LEU A 49 -27.90 13.89 4.75
C LEU A 49 -28.78 13.66 3.53
N ASN A 50 -28.41 12.68 2.72
CA ASN A 50 -29.29 12.14 1.69
C ASN A 50 -29.78 10.76 2.12
N ASP A 51 -31.00 10.40 1.74
CA ASP A 51 -31.63 9.13 2.05
C ASP A 51 -32.09 8.38 0.78
N SER A 52 -31.94 8.98 -0.40
CA SER A 52 -32.45 8.42 -1.65
C SER A 52 -31.52 8.68 -2.86
N PRO A 53 -31.34 7.69 -3.75
CA PRO A 53 -30.71 7.91 -5.05
C PRO A 53 -31.65 8.58 -6.08
N PHE A 54 -32.90 8.86 -5.70
CA PHE A 54 -33.90 9.52 -6.53
C PHE A 54 -34.03 11.00 -6.18
N ASN A 55 -34.24 11.84 -7.19
CA ASN A 55 -34.54 13.26 -6.97
C ASN A 55 -35.99 13.48 -6.51
N HIS A 56 -36.36 14.74 -6.27
CA HIS A 56 -37.72 15.12 -5.83
C HIS A 56 -38.84 14.77 -6.84
N LEU A 57 -38.50 14.47 -8.09
CA LEU A 57 -39.43 14.00 -9.12
C LEU A 57 -39.50 12.46 -9.22
N GLY A 58 -38.78 11.74 -8.35
CA GLY A 58 -38.71 10.28 -8.38
C GLY A 58 -37.80 9.71 -9.47
N HIS A 59 -36.99 10.54 -10.14
CA HIS A 59 -36.04 10.08 -11.16
C HIS A 59 -34.70 9.74 -10.52
N PHE A 60 -34.10 8.63 -10.93
CA PHE A 60 -32.76 8.25 -10.49
C PHE A 60 -31.75 9.33 -10.88
N ASN A 61 -31.00 9.84 -9.91
CA ASN A 61 -29.96 10.83 -10.12
C ASN A 61 -28.63 10.32 -9.59
N ARG A 62 -27.76 9.89 -10.52
CA ARG A 62 -26.43 9.36 -10.22
C ARG A 62 -25.44 10.43 -9.76
N THR A 63 -25.59 11.67 -10.23
CA THR A 63 -24.60 12.74 -10.07
C THR A 63 -24.17 12.98 -8.61
N PRO A 64 -25.10 13.14 -7.64
CA PRO A 64 -24.74 13.36 -6.23
C PRO A 64 -24.17 12.11 -5.54
N LEU A 65 -24.19 10.94 -6.19
CA LEU A 65 -23.68 9.69 -5.64
C LEU A 65 -22.19 9.47 -5.96
N ILE A 66 -21.62 10.21 -6.92
CA ILE A 66 -20.24 9.99 -7.39
C ILE A 66 -19.25 10.43 -6.31
N ALA A 67 -18.42 9.50 -5.83
CA ALA A 67 -17.58 9.66 -4.64
C ALA A 67 -16.66 10.90 -4.63
N ASN A 68 -16.19 11.33 -5.81
CA ASN A 68 -15.30 12.49 -5.96
C ASN A 68 -16.01 13.74 -6.52
N ARG A 69 -17.32 13.87 -6.32
CA ARG A 69 -18.10 15.05 -6.74
C ARG A 69 -18.89 15.65 -5.59
N SER A 70 -19.36 16.88 -5.78
CA SER A 70 -20.35 17.49 -4.88
C SER A 70 -21.65 16.67 -4.90
N PRO A 71 -22.29 16.43 -3.74
CA PRO A 71 -21.93 17.00 -2.44
C PRO A 71 -20.89 16.19 -1.63
N LEU A 72 -20.55 14.96 -2.04
CA LEU A 72 -19.69 14.05 -1.25
C LEU A 72 -18.27 14.57 -1.01
N ILE A 73 -17.70 15.30 -1.97
CA ILE A 73 -16.36 15.88 -1.80
C ILE A 73 -16.32 16.95 -0.69
N GLU A 74 -17.45 17.60 -0.39
CA GLU A 74 -17.58 18.64 0.64
C GLU A 74 -17.56 18.04 2.05
N GLU A 75 -17.85 16.74 2.20
CA GLU A 75 -17.62 16.02 3.46
C GLU A 75 -16.13 15.97 3.83
N GLN A 76 -15.23 16.17 2.86
CA GLN A 76 -13.79 16.02 3.04
C GLN A 76 -13.43 14.65 3.66
N PRO A 77 -13.69 13.54 2.95
CA PRO A 77 -13.50 12.19 3.48
C PRO A 77 -12.04 11.92 3.88
N LEU A 78 -11.85 11.38 5.08
CA LEU A 78 -10.53 11.17 5.69
C LEU A 78 -9.97 9.76 5.48
N LEU A 79 -10.70 8.91 4.75
CA LEU A 79 -10.23 7.60 4.31
C LEU A 79 -9.73 7.65 2.87
N LEU A 80 -8.59 7.00 2.61
CA LEU A 80 -8.06 6.82 1.26
C LEU A 80 -8.97 5.90 0.45
N ASN A 81 -9.39 6.38 -0.72
CA ASN A 81 -9.99 5.58 -1.78
C ASN A 81 -8.90 5.34 -2.85
N PRO A 82 -8.38 4.12 -3.02
CA PRO A 82 -7.29 3.84 -3.95
C PRO A 82 -7.65 4.02 -5.44
N GLU A 83 -8.92 4.22 -5.79
CA GLU A 83 -9.37 4.52 -7.16
C GLU A 83 -9.42 6.03 -7.45
N ILE A 84 -9.30 6.86 -6.42
CA ILE A 84 -9.44 8.33 -6.50
C ILE A 84 -8.17 9.02 -5.99
N ASP A 85 -7.66 8.57 -4.84
CA ASP A 85 -6.45 9.09 -4.21
C ASP A 85 -5.22 8.32 -4.67
N ASP A 86 -4.10 9.02 -4.84
CA ASP A 86 -2.79 8.38 -4.96
C ASP A 86 -2.26 8.03 -3.55
N PRO A 87 -2.15 6.73 -3.16
CA PRO A 87 -1.71 6.36 -1.83
C PRO A 87 -0.27 6.79 -1.53
N GLU A 88 0.61 6.94 -2.54
CA GLU A 88 2.01 7.35 -2.34
C GLU A 88 2.14 8.80 -1.85
N GLN A 89 1.14 9.65 -2.10
CA GLN A 89 1.09 11.02 -1.57
C GLN A 89 0.70 11.07 -0.08
N HIS A 90 0.16 9.99 0.45
CA HIS A 90 -0.42 9.96 1.80
C HIS A 90 0.25 8.94 2.73
N LEU A 91 0.95 7.96 2.17
CA LEU A 91 1.56 6.86 2.90
C LEU A 91 3.06 6.81 2.63
N HIS A 92 3.82 6.47 3.66
CA HIS A 92 5.25 6.22 3.59
C HIS A 92 5.61 4.91 4.26
N PHE A 93 6.56 4.17 3.71
CA PHE A 93 7.08 2.96 4.33
C PHE A 93 8.38 3.24 5.08
N ARG A 94 8.49 2.70 6.29
CA ARG A 94 9.77 2.54 6.97
C ARG A 94 10.49 1.31 6.44
N TYR A 95 11.83 1.29 6.55
CA TYR A 95 12.69 0.21 6.02
C TYR A 95 12.45 -1.19 6.64
N PHE A 96 11.69 -1.29 7.74
CA PHE A 96 11.21 -2.56 8.30
C PHE A 96 9.79 -2.97 7.85
N GLY A 97 9.16 -2.21 6.95
CA GLY A 97 7.83 -2.53 6.42
C GLY A 97 6.66 -1.94 7.23
N LYS A 98 6.92 -1.07 8.21
CA LYS A 98 5.86 -0.33 8.90
C LYS A 98 5.40 0.84 8.03
N ILE A 99 4.09 1.09 7.97
CA ILE A 99 3.52 2.20 7.21
C ILE A 99 3.29 3.38 8.15
N SER A 100 3.63 4.60 7.72
CA SER A 100 3.34 5.86 8.40
C SER A 100 2.57 6.80 7.49
N GLY A 101 1.73 7.67 8.06
CA GLY A 101 1.00 8.68 7.29
C GLY A 101 1.90 9.87 6.98
N LEU A 102 1.73 10.45 5.80
CA LEU A 102 2.31 11.75 5.42
C LEU A 102 1.30 12.88 5.64
N THR A 103 0.00 12.57 5.56
CA THR A 103 -1.11 13.51 5.72
C THR A 103 -2.07 13.07 6.81
N LYS A 104 -2.98 13.94 7.24
CA LYS A 104 -4.08 13.58 8.16
C LYS A 104 -4.91 12.39 7.63
N LYS A 105 -5.25 12.42 6.33
CA LYS A 105 -5.95 11.34 5.60
C LYS A 105 -5.19 10.01 5.67
N GLY A 106 -3.87 10.06 5.45
CA GLY A 106 -3.00 8.89 5.55
C GLY A 106 -2.94 8.29 6.96
N HIS A 107 -2.80 9.13 8.00
CA HIS A 107 -2.78 8.68 9.40
C HIS A 107 -4.09 8.00 9.80
N ILE A 108 -5.23 8.62 9.47
CA ILE A 108 -6.56 8.10 9.77
C ILE A 108 -6.80 6.78 9.03
N SER A 109 -6.42 6.71 7.75
CA SER A 109 -6.53 5.49 6.95
C SER A 109 -5.70 4.33 7.52
N ILE A 110 -4.46 4.57 7.95
CA ILE A 110 -3.62 3.54 8.58
C ILE A 110 -4.30 2.97 9.83
N ASN A 111 -4.86 3.84 10.66
CA ASN A 111 -5.47 3.47 11.92
C ASN A 111 -6.78 2.69 11.70
N ILE A 112 -7.67 3.18 10.84
CA ILE A 112 -8.98 2.57 10.60
C ILE A 112 -8.87 1.28 9.79
N TYR A 113 -8.11 1.29 8.68
CA TYR A 113 -7.88 0.08 7.90
C TYR A 113 -6.94 -0.91 8.61
N LYS A 114 -6.35 -0.52 9.74
CA LYS A 114 -5.37 -1.29 10.51
C LYS A 114 -4.24 -1.80 9.63
N LEU A 115 -3.68 -0.93 8.78
CA LEU A 115 -2.66 -1.32 7.78
C LEU A 115 -1.38 -1.90 8.42
N ASN A 116 -1.13 -1.61 9.70
CA ASN A 116 -0.01 -2.14 10.50
C ASN A 116 -0.38 -3.28 11.45
N ARG A 117 -1.56 -3.92 11.31
CA ARG A 117 -1.89 -5.12 12.11
C ARG A 117 -0.88 -6.24 11.86
N ASN A 118 -0.62 -7.03 12.90
CA ASN A 118 0.49 -8.01 12.93
C ASN A 118 0.61 -8.88 11.67
N PRO A 119 -0.45 -9.51 11.12
CA PRO A 119 -0.31 -10.35 9.93
C PRO A 119 0.20 -9.58 8.69
N LEU A 120 -0.29 -8.35 8.47
CA LEU A 120 0.13 -7.54 7.32
C LEU A 120 1.56 -7.03 7.49
N PHE A 121 1.93 -6.61 8.71
CA PHE A 121 3.27 -6.16 9.00
C PHE A 121 4.29 -7.30 8.89
N LYS A 122 3.98 -8.47 9.46
CA LYS A 122 4.81 -9.68 9.34
C LYS A 122 5.02 -10.08 7.89
N ARG A 123 3.95 -10.11 7.07
CA ARG A 123 4.07 -10.45 5.65
C ARG A 123 4.96 -9.48 4.88
N ARG A 124 4.91 -8.17 5.19
CA ARG A 124 5.84 -7.19 4.62
C ARG A 124 7.29 -7.46 5.03
N GLN A 125 7.55 -7.88 6.27
CA GLN A 125 8.89 -8.26 6.71
C GLN A 125 9.39 -9.53 6.00
N GLU A 126 8.53 -10.54 5.85
CA GLU A 126 8.84 -11.78 5.12
C GLU A 126 9.31 -11.47 3.70
N ILE A 127 8.59 -10.63 2.94
CA ILE A 127 9.00 -10.24 1.58
C ILE A 127 10.44 -9.69 1.53
N VAL A 128 10.83 -8.83 2.47
CA VAL A 128 12.20 -8.28 2.50
C VAL A 128 13.21 -9.36 2.91
N ASN A 129 12.84 -10.20 3.87
CA ASN A 129 13.70 -11.29 4.34
C ASN A 129 13.91 -12.34 3.26
N ASP A 130 12.91 -12.61 2.41
CA ASP A 130 13.00 -13.53 1.28
C ASP A 130 14.05 -13.03 0.29
N TYR A 131 14.00 -11.76 -0.13
CA TYR A 131 15.00 -11.15 -1.00
C TYR A 131 16.40 -11.14 -0.37
N ALA A 132 16.51 -10.77 0.90
CA ALA A 132 17.79 -10.79 1.61
C ALA A 132 18.36 -12.22 1.74
N GLY A 133 17.49 -13.21 1.99
CA GLY A 133 17.86 -14.62 2.06
C GLY A 133 18.31 -15.18 0.71
N GLN A 134 17.64 -14.82 -0.38
CA GLN A 134 18.06 -15.13 -1.74
C GLN A 134 19.47 -14.59 -2.02
N LEU A 135 19.70 -13.30 -1.75
CA LEU A 135 21.01 -12.69 -1.94
C LEU A 135 22.10 -13.35 -1.09
N LYS A 136 21.84 -13.66 0.18
CA LYS A 136 22.78 -14.40 1.03
C LYS A 136 23.17 -15.75 0.44
N ARG A 137 22.20 -16.49 -0.13
CA ARG A 137 22.50 -17.78 -0.79
C ARG A 137 23.37 -17.61 -2.04
N ILE A 138 23.10 -16.57 -2.84
CA ILE A 138 23.92 -16.23 -4.01
C ILE A 138 25.37 -15.94 -3.57
N LEU A 139 25.54 -15.12 -2.54
CA LEU A 139 26.86 -14.74 -1.99
C LEU A 139 27.60 -15.95 -1.40
N PHE A 140 26.93 -16.76 -0.57
CA PHE A 140 27.53 -17.96 0.01
C PHE A 140 28.04 -18.94 -1.06
N ARG A 141 27.25 -19.16 -2.12
CA ARG A 141 27.66 -20.04 -3.23
C ARG A 141 28.84 -19.47 -4.02
N TYR A 142 28.92 -18.15 -4.14
CA TYR A 142 30.08 -17.51 -4.77
C TYR A 142 31.36 -17.75 -3.96
N GLU A 143 31.31 -17.57 -2.63
CA GLU A 143 32.46 -17.83 -1.76
C GLU A 143 32.90 -19.30 -1.75
N ALA A 144 31.94 -20.21 -1.77
CA ALA A 144 32.20 -21.64 -1.88
C ALA A 144 32.59 -22.07 -3.31
N LYS A 145 32.91 -21.12 -4.20
CA LYS A 145 33.43 -21.32 -5.56
C LYS A 145 32.50 -22.12 -6.49
N TYR A 146 31.18 -22.11 -6.22
CA TYR A 146 30.19 -22.72 -7.13
C TYR A 146 30.02 -21.93 -8.43
N TYR A 147 30.46 -20.66 -8.48
CA TYR A 147 30.32 -19.78 -9.63
C TYR A 147 31.68 -19.21 -10.06
N THR A 148 31.88 -19.10 -11.38
CA THR A 148 32.90 -18.20 -11.94
C THR A 148 32.49 -16.75 -11.72
N SER A 149 33.42 -15.80 -11.82
CA SER A 149 33.08 -14.37 -11.69
C SER A 149 32.01 -13.92 -12.69
N LYS A 150 32.08 -14.37 -13.95
CA LYS A 150 31.05 -14.11 -14.97
C LYS A 150 29.71 -14.76 -14.61
N GLY A 151 29.72 -15.98 -14.09
CA GLY A 151 28.51 -16.68 -13.65
C GLY A 151 27.83 -15.97 -12.48
N PHE A 152 28.61 -15.50 -11.52
CA PHE A 152 28.12 -14.72 -10.39
C PHE A 152 27.49 -13.40 -10.83
N GLU A 153 28.16 -12.65 -11.71
CA GLU A 153 27.64 -11.40 -12.27
C GLU A 153 26.29 -11.60 -12.97
N LYS A 154 26.16 -12.66 -13.78
CA LYS A 154 24.89 -13.01 -14.43
C LYS A 154 23.77 -13.29 -13.43
N ILE A 155 24.03 -14.13 -12.42
CA ILE A 155 23.04 -14.46 -11.39
C ILE A 155 22.65 -13.22 -10.58
N LEU A 156 23.60 -12.34 -10.31
CA LEU A 156 23.34 -11.09 -9.60
C LEU A 156 22.47 -10.13 -10.43
N LYS A 157 22.73 -10.02 -11.75
CA LYS A 157 21.88 -9.28 -12.69
C LYS A 157 20.45 -9.83 -12.72
N ASP A 158 20.28 -11.14 -12.74
CA ASP A 158 18.97 -11.79 -12.74
C ASP A 158 18.20 -11.47 -11.44
N PHE A 159 18.87 -11.52 -10.29
CA PHE A 159 18.30 -11.11 -9.00
C PHE A 159 17.89 -9.63 -8.98
N PHE A 160 18.72 -8.73 -9.52
CA PHE A 160 18.38 -7.31 -9.61
C PHE A 160 17.20 -7.04 -10.55
N LYS A 161 17.12 -7.81 -11.65
CA LYS A 161 15.99 -7.76 -12.58
C LYS A 161 14.69 -8.16 -11.89
N GLU A 162 14.70 -9.21 -11.09
CA GLU A 162 13.53 -9.62 -10.29
C GLU A 162 13.05 -8.50 -9.34
N ILE A 163 13.99 -7.84 -8.64
CA ILE A 163 13.65 -6.72 -7.74
C ILE A 163 13.10 -5.50 -8.49
N LYS A 164 13.46 -5.32 -9.76
CA LYS A 164 13.03 -4.17 -10.58
C LYS A 164 11.77 -4.43 -11.41
N SER A 165 11.49 -5.68 -11.80
CA SER A 165 10.32 -6.05 -12.62
C SER A 165 8.97 -5.97 -11.89
N ILE A 166 9.00 -5.66 -10.59
CA ILE A 166 7.86 -5.57 -9.69
C ILE A 166 6.75 -4.62 -10.19
N ASN A 167 7.10 -3.56 -10.92
CA ASN A 167 6.15 -2.56 -11.43
C ASN A 167 5.08 -3.12 -12.40
N ILE A 168 5.24 -4.35 -12.90
CA ILE A 168 4.39 -4.92 -13.95
C ILE A 168 3.54 -6.11 -13.44
N SER A 169 3.78 -6.57 -12.20
CA SER A 169 3.20 -7.82 -11.71
C SER A 169 1.97 -7.60 -10.82
N LYS A 170 0.94 -8.44 -10.98
CA LYS A 170 -0.27 -8.54 -10.12
C LYS A 170 0.05 -9.11 -8.72
N GLN A 171 1.22 -8.81 -8.18
CA GLN A 171 1.67 -9.34 -6.90
C GLN A 171 1.01 -8.60 -5.73
N GLU A 172 0.84 -9.28 -4.61
CA GLU A 172 0.48 -8.62 -3.37
C GLU A 172 1.59 -7.66 -2.90
N TYR A 173 1.19 -6.59 -2.19
CA TYR A 173 2.10 -5.59 -1.61
C TYR A 173 2.90 -4.77 -2.63
N ILE A 174 2.34 -4.45 -3.80
CA ILE A 174 3.00 -3.68 -4.87
C ILE A 174 3.70 -2.40 -4.36
N LEU A 175 3.01 -1.54 -3.59
CA LEU A 175 3.63 -0.30 -3.08
C LEU A 175 4.85 -0.56 -2.18
N TRP A 176 4.80 -1.61 -1.36
CA TRP A 176 5.93 -1.99 -0.52
C TRP A 176 7.09 -2.52 -1.36
N ARG A 177 6.80 -3.36 -2.35
CA ARG A 177 7.81 -3.91 -3.27
C ARG A 177 8.47 -2.82 -4.10
N ARG A 178 7.70 -1.82 -4.57
CA ARG A 178 8.22 -0.60 -5.20
C ARG A 178 9.17 0.16 -4.28
N TYR A 179 8.77 0.35 -3.02
CA TYR A 179 9.62 0.98 -2.02
C TYR A 179 10.94 0.22 -1.80
N ILE A 180 10.90 -1.12 -1.71
CA ILE A 180 12.10 -1.96 -1.58
C ILE A 180 13.04 -1.75 -2.78
N SER A 181 12.50 -1.78 -4.00
CA SER A 181 13.28 -1.58 -5.23
C SER A 181 13.99 -0.22 -5.26
N ASN A 182 13.29 0.83 -4.83
CA ASN A 182 13.83 2.18 -4.77
C ASN A 182 14.81 2.38 -3.59
N ASN A 183 14.68 1.59 -2.53
CA ASN A 183 15.47 1.69 -1.29
C ASN A 183 16.27 0.41 -1.01
N PHE A 184 16.77 -0.26 -2.06
CA PHE A 184 17.43 -1.56 -1.98
C PHE A 184 18.49 -1.63 -0.88
N SER A 185 19.36 -0.62 -0.78
CA SER A 185 20.41 -0.61 0.24
C SER A 185 19.86 -0.57 1.68
N LYS A 186 18.81 0.22 1.92
CA LYS A 186 18.18 0.33 3.25
C LYS A 186 17.37 -0.91 3.60
N CYS A 187 16.68 -1.51 2.62
CA CYS A 187 15.81 -2.65 2.86
C CYS A 187 16.56 -3.99 2.86
N ILE A 188 17.40 -4.24 1.85
CA ILE A 188 18.04 -5.54 1.63
C ILE A 188 19.44 -5.58 2.25
N LEU A 189 20.32 -4.63 1.91
CA LEU A 189 21.73 -4.72 2.30
C LEU A 189 21.96 -4.63 3.81
N GLN A 190 21.10 -3.93 4.55
CA GLN A 190 21.13 -3.92 6.02
C GLN A 190 20.98 -5.31 6.65
N ARG A 191 20.44 -6.28 5.92
CA ARG A 191 20.23 -7.66 6.37
C ARG A 191 21.31 -8.62 5.88
N VAL A 192 22.25 -8.16 5.06
CA VAL A 192 23.35 -8.94 4.47
C VAL A 192 24.64 -8.69 5.29
N PRO A 193 25.59 -9.65 5.35
CA PRO A 193 26.88 -9.43 6.03
C PRO A 193 27.59 -8.16 5.56
N LEU A 194 28.24 -7.45 6.49
CA LEU A 194 28.82 -6.13 6.26
C LEU A 194 29.82 -6.11 5.09
N ILE A 195 30.60 -7.17 4.97
CA ILE A 195 31.67 -7.31 3.95
C ILE A 195 31.17 -7.13 2.50
N TYR A 196 29.93 -7.55 2.18
CA TYR A 196 29.42 -7.43 0.80
C TYR A 196 28.61 -6.17 0.54
N ARG A 197 28.22 -5.41 1.58
CA ARG A 197 27.23 -4.33 1.42
C ARG A 197 27.70 -3.25 0.45
N HIS A 198 28.97 -2.89 0.53
CA HIS A 198 29.54 -1.86 -0.33
C HIS A 198 29.53 -2.31 -1.80
N ASP A 199 30.08 -3.49 -2.10
CA ASP A 199 30.26 -3.94 -3.48
C ASP A 199 28.94 -4.31 -4.14
N ILE A 200 28.03 -4.97 -3.43
CA ILE A 200 26.67 -5.26 -3.94
C ILE A 200 25.86 -3.97 -4.09
N GLY A 201 26.05 -2.99 -3.20
CA GLY A 201 25.46 -1.66 -3.35
C GLY A 201 25.93 -0.96 -4.62
N LYS A 202 27.24 -0.96 -4.90
CA LYS A 202 27.82 -0.44 -6.13
C LYS A 202 27.31 -1.19 -7.36
N ALA A 203 27.29 -2.52 -7.32
CA ALA A 203 26.76 -3.34 -8.41
C ALA A 203 25.29 -3.02 -8.72
N PHE A 204 24.45 -2.84 -7.70
CA PHE A 204 23.04 -2.46 -7.91
C PHE A 204 22.91 -1.07 -8.55
N ILE A 205 23.76 -0.11 -8.18
CA ILE A 205 23.78 1.22 -8.82
C ILE A 205 24.20 1.11 -10.29
N LEU A 206 25.26 0.35 -10.59
CA LEU A 206 25.70 0.10 -11.97
C LEU A 206 24.62 -0.60 -12.79
N TYR A 207 23.91 -1.56 -12.20
CA TYR A 207 22.79 -2.24 -12.84
C TYR A 207 21.68 -1.27 -13.22
N LYS A 208 21.30 -0.36 -12.30
CA LYS A 208 20.31 0.69 -12.59
C LYS A 208 20.73 1.64 -13.72
N GLN A 209 22.03 1.77 -13.98
CA GLN A 209 22.60 2.58 -15.05
C GLN A 209 22.80 1.80 -16.36
N GLY A 210 22.51 0.50 -16.39
CA GLY A 210 22.79 -0.36 -17.55
C GLY A 210 24.27 -0.65 -17.77
N LYS A 211 25.09 -0.50 -16.72
CA LYS A 211 26.57 -0.60 -16.76
C LYS A 211 27.13 -1.78 -15.99
N LEU A 212 26.28 -2.56 -15.31
CA LEU A 212 26.69 -3.81 -14.68
C LEU A 212 26.86 -4.86 -15.76
#